data_AF-A0A358QXP0-F1
#
_entry.id   AF-A0A358QXP0-F1
#
_cell.length_a   1.000
_cell.length_b   1.000
_cell.length_c   1.000
_cell.angle_alpha   90.00
_cell.angle_beta   90.00
_cell.angle_gamma   90.00
#
_symmetry.space_group_name_H-M   'P 1'
#
loop_
_entity.id
_entity.type
_entity.pdbx_description
1 polymer ?
#
loop_
_entity_poly.entity_id
_entity_poly.type
_entity_poly.pdbx_seq_one_letter_code
_entity_poly.pdbx_strand_id
1 'polypeptide(L)'
;MAIGAYNSSADMEMAREISKDLAREALRKAAKEGVKKGSKKLILWLVGTVGLTATIIIFVIILIAMVAVLGIFMKNTFTPYGTAPYGYYDGGMGLGLSPVLGAWSIVAGGEFGAPRDYGPHEGVDLAAPLGTPVVAMAGGVLKFDETALGGLAIFLKGDDGRTYVYMHLGKRIGYSGLRVKAGEVIGEIGMTGRTSGPHLHFEIRENGKPIDPMPFLKSIVLPEELVFKDIDAQRTIDWINSYLRKDSLIATPENLNTLIDVGRQFNVNPLLLIAITGQEQSFVPAGSSSRILGNPFNVYGSWESYSPGLETSAQVAARTIVSLSRGRPDGEHPIHWLNSAENPNGMYATDPTWWRGVTWFFNSLQTNS
;
A
#
# COMPACT_ATOMS: atom_id res chain seq x y z
N MET A 1 11.88 13.38 -1.96
CA MET A 1 12.50 14.54 -1.28
C MET A 1 12.00 14.52 0.14
N ALA A 2 12.90 14.31 1.10
CA ALA A 2 12.61 13.82 2.45
C ALA A 2 11.41 14.47 3.15
N ILE A 3 10.37 13.67 3.45
CA ILE A 3 9.46 13.93 4.57
C ILE A 3 10.07 13.24 5.79
N GLY A 4 11.10 13.86 6.35
CA GLY A 4 11.55 13.52 7.69
C GLY A 4 10.46 13.80 8.71
N ALA A 5 10.45 13.08 9.84
CA ALA A 5 9.59 13.43 10.96
C ALA A 5 10.07 14.74 11.60
N TYR A 6 9.59 15.87 11.07
CA TYR A 6 9.82 17.21 11.60
C TYR A 6 9.11 17.38 12.94
N ASN A 7 9.75 16.89 14.00
CA ASN A 7 9.36 17.12 15.39
C ASN A 7 10.61 17.42 16.23
N SER A 8 11.40 18.40 15.79
CA SER A 8 12.48 18.99 16.58
C SER A 8 12.19 20.47 16.86
N SER A 9 12.68 20.98 17.99
CA SER A 9 12.59 22.40 18.32
C SER A 9 13.29 23.28 17.28
N ALA A 10 14.31 22.74 16.59
CA ALA A 10 15.05 23.42 15.54
C ALA A 10 14.17 23.77 14.33
N ASP A 11 13.12 22.98 14.04
CA ASP A 11 12.23 23.21 12.90
C ASP A 11 11.31 24.42 13.14
N MET A 12 10.79 24.53 14.36
CA MET A 12 10.02 25.67 14.83
C MET A 12 10.89 26.94 14.98
N GLU A 13 12.18 26.77 15.26
CA GLU A 13 13.15 27.85 15.32
C GLU A 13 13.57 28.34 13.92
N MET A 14 13.78 27.42 12.97
CA MET A 14 13.98 27.73 11.55
C MET A 14 12.77 28.46 10.95
N ALA A 15 11.54 27.99 11.23
CA ALA A 15 10.32 28.69 10.81
C ALA A 15 10.20 30.10 11.43
N ARG A 16 10.65 30.29 12.68
CA ARG A 16 10.73 31.61 13.33
C ARG A 16 11.74 32.54 12.67
N GLU A 17 12.95 32.07 12.34
CA GLU A 17 13.94 32.91 11.66
C GLU A 17 13.53 33.26 10.23
N ILE A 18 12.99 32.31 9.45
CA ILE A 18 12.42 32.58 8.12
C ILE A 18 11.33 33.65 8.20
N SER A 19 10.45 33.58 9.21
CA SER A 19 9.41 34.59 9.46
C SER A 19 9.98 35.98 9.82
N LYS A 20 11.03 36.02 10.65
CA LYS A 20 11.74 37.28 10.98
C LYS A 20 12.40 37.92 9.76
N ASP A 21 13.03 37.13 8.90
CA ASP A 21 13.72 37.64 7.72
C ASP A 21 12.75 38.09 6.62
N LEU A 22 11.65 37.38 6.39
CA LEU A 22 10.54 37.84 5.55
C LEU A 22 9.96 39.18 6.06
N ALA A 23 9.78 39.32 7.38
CA ALA A 23 9.32 40.58 7.97
C ALA A 23 10.35 41.72 7.80
N ARG A 24 11.64 41.46 8.01
CA ARG A 24 12.74 42.43 7.77
C ARG A 24 12.80 42.85 6.30
N GLU A 25 12.63 41.93 5.36
CA GLU A 25 12.67 42.24 3.93
C GLU A 25 11.43 43.03 3.49
N ALA A 26 10.23 42.66 3.97
CA ALA A 26 9.01 43.44 3.75
C ALA A 26 9.16 44.89 4.26
N LEU A 27 9.72 45.08 5.47
CA LEU A 27 10.01 46.40 6.03
C LEU A 27 11.04 47.18 5.20
N ARG A 28 12.12 46.54 4.73
CA ARG A 28 13.11 47.17 3.83
C ARG A 28 12.50 47.60 2.50
N LYS A 29 11.59 46.80 1.94
CA LYS A 29 10.91 47.08 0.67
C LYS A 29 9.90 48.24 0.84
N ALA A 30 9.12 48.22 1.91
CA ALA A 30 8.22 49.31 2.28
C ALA A 30 8.98 50.63 2.55
N ALA A 31 10.15 50.58 3.20
CA ALA A 31 10.99 51.76 3.41
C ALA A 31 11.50 52.35 2.08
N LYS A 32 11.90 51.52 1.10
CA LYS A 32 12.30 51.98 -0.24
C LYS A 32 11.13 52.60 -1.03
N GLU A 33 9.93 52.04 -0.94
CA GLU A 33 8.75 52.55 -1.65
C GLU A 33 8.11 53.78 -0.97
N GLY A 34 8.22 53.89 0.36
CA GLY A 34 7.70 55.00 1.14
C GLY A 34 8.33 56.37 0.81
N VAL A 35 9.57 56.38 0.31
CA VAL A 35 10.25 57.59 -0.17
C VAL A 35 9.56 58.19 -1.41
N LYS A 36 8.72 57.43 -2.14
CA LYS A 36 8.05 57.86 -3.38
C LYS A 36 6.54 58.14 -3.26
N LYS A 37 5.88 57.86 -2.14
CA LYS A 37 4.41 58.04 -1.99
C LYS A 37 4.07 58.72 -0.66
N GLY A 38 3.29 59.79 -0.72
CA GLY A 38 2.86 60.57 0.44
C GLY A 38 2.18 59.71 1.54
N SER A 39 2.48 60.06 2.79
CA SER A 39 2.27 59.26 4.01
C SER A 39 0.94 58.51 4.11
N LYS A 40 -0.20 59.15 3.79
CA LYS A 40 -1.53 58.52 3.89
C LYS A 40 -1.71 57.29 2.97
N LYS A 41 -1.13 57.30 1.76
CA LYS A 41 -1.21 56.14 0.84
C LYS A 41 -0.27 55.00 1.26
N LEU A 42 0.85 55.33 1.91
CA LEU A 42 1.79 54.34 2.45
C LEU A 42 1.17 53.56 3.62
N ILE A 43 0.48 54.26 4.54
CA ILE A 43 -0.19 53.64 5.69
C ILE A 43 -1.29 52.66 5.25
N LEU A 44 -2.17 53.05 4.32
CA LEU A 44 -3.23 52.15 3.83
C LEU A 44 -2.65 50.89 3.17
N TRP A 45 -1.58 51.03 2.40
CA TRP A 45 -0.94 49.89 1.72
C TRP A 45 -0.24 48.96 2.71
N LEU A 46 0.46 49.50 3.71
CA LEU A 46 1.07 48.73 4.80
C LEU A 46 0.04 47.92 5.59
N VAL A 47 -1.08 48.54 5.98
CA VAL A 47 -2.15 47.83 6.72
C VAL A 47 -2.75 46.69 5.89
N GLY A 48 -3.01 46.91 4.60
CA GLY A 48 -3.54 45.86 3.71
C GLY A 48 -2.58 44.70 3.48
N THR A 49 -1.30 44.98 3.26
CA THR A 49 -0.27 43.95 3.03
C THR A 49 0.06 43.15 4.29
N VAL A 50 0.20 43.81 5.45
CA VAL A 50 0.44 43.13 6.74
C VAL A 50 -0.77 42.30 7.17
N GLY A 51 -1.99 42.78 6.91
CA GLY A 51 -3.21 42.00 7.14
C GLY A 51 -3.22 40.71 6.31
N LEU A 52 -2.96 40.81 5.00
CA LEU A 52 -2.94 39.66 4.10
C LEU A 52 -1.86 38.63 4.48
N THR A 53 -0.65 39.06 4.84
CA THR A 53 0.40 38.12 5.27
C THR A 53 0.07 37.45 6.59
N ALA A 54 -0.54 38.17 7.55
CA ALA A 54 -1.00 37.57 8.80
C ALA A 54 -2.08 36.50 8.56
N THR A 55 -3.05 36.75 7.67
CA THR A 55 -4.08 35.76 7.31
C THR A 55 -3.49 34.51 6.69
N ILE A 56 -2.52 34.64 5.77
CA ILE A 56 -1.84 33.48 5.15
C ILE A 56 -1.07 32.66 6.19
N ILE A 57 -0.33 33.32 7.10
CA ILE A 57 0.42 32.64 8.16
C ILE A 57 -0.53 31.86 9.09
N ILE A 58 -1.65 32.46 9.50
CA ILE A 58 -2.67 31.78 10.32
C ILE A 58 -3.23 30.55 9.59
N PHE A 59 -3.53 30.67 8.29
CA PHE A 59 -4.06 29.56 7.49
C PHE A 59 -3.06 28.40 7.36
N VAL A 60 -1.77 28.70 7.16
CA VAL A 60 -0.70 27.68 7.11
C VAL A 60 -0.52 27.00 8.47
N ILE A 61 -0.57 27.74 9.58
CA ILE A 61 -0.50 27.16 10.94
C ILE A 61 -1.68 26.22 11.20
N ILE A 62 -2.91 26.61 10.82
CA ILE A 62 -4.10 25.75 10.94
C ILE A 62 -3.95 24.49 10.09
N LEU A 63 -3.45 24.59 8.85
CA LEU A 63 -3.23 23.45 7.97
C LEU A 63 -2.20 22.47 8.55
N ILE A 64 -1.07 22.97 9.08
CA ILE A 64 -0.05 22.16 9.74
C ILE A 64 -0.63 21.46 10.99
N ALA A 65 -1.42 22.17 11.79
CA ALA A 65 -2.08 21.60 12.96
C ALA A 65 -3.09 20.50 12.58
N MET A 66 -3.87 20.68 11.51
CA MET A 66 -4.78 19.65 11.01
C MET A 66 -4.04 18.40 10.53
N VAL A 67 -2.94 18.55 9.79
CA VAL A 67 -2.11 17.42 9.33
C VAL A 67 -1.47 16.68 10.52
N ALA A 68 -1.00 17.41 11.54
CA ALA A 68 -0.46 16.81 12.75
C ALA A 68 -1.51 16.02 13.55
N VAL A 69 -2.73 16.57 13.71
CA VAL A 69 -3.85 15.87 14.38
C VAL A 69 -4.27 14.62 13.59
N LEU A 70 -4.32 14.70 12.26
CA LEU A 70 -4.62 13.54 11.40
C LEU A 70 -3.54 12.46 11.54
N GLY A 71 -2.27 12.84 11.60
CA GLY A 71 -1.14 11.92 11.82
C GLY A 71 -1.12 11.27 13.21
N ILE A 72 -1.61 11.96 14.25
CA ILE A 72 -1.79 11.38 15.60
C ILE A 72 -2.98 10.40 15.60
N PHE A 73 -4.07 10.75 14.93
CA PHE A 73 -5.25 9.90 14.81
C PHE A 73 -4.94 8.57 14.08
N MET A 74 -4.11 8.63 13.03
CA MET A 74 -3.62 7.46 12.29
C MET A 74 -2.69 6.55 13.11
N LYS A 75 -1.99 7.07 14.13
CA LYS A 75 -1.07 6.30 14.97
C LYS A 75 -1.73 5.59 16.15
N ASN A 76 -2.88 6.09 16.61
CA ASN A 76 -3.53 5.61 17.84
C ASN A 76 -4.61 4.53 17.60
N THR A 77 -4.80 4.06 16.35
CA THR A 77 -5.83 3.07 15.99
C THR A 77 -5.33 1.64 15.79
N PHE A 78 -4.02 1.39 15.89
CA PHE A 78 -3.43 0.05 15.82
C PHE A 78 -2.88 -0.41 17.18
N THR A 79 -3.67 -1.19 17.92
CA THR A 79 -3.20 -2.00 19.04
C THR A 79 -3.29 -3.49 18.67
N PRO A 80 -2.18 -4.25 18.70
CA PRO A 80 -2.20 -5.67 18.37
C PRO A 80 -2.47 -6.52 19.62
N TYR A 81 -3.69 -7.03 19.79
CA TYR A 81 -4.02 -8.01 20.85
C TYR A 81 -5.15 -8.98 20.47
N GLY A 82 -4.95 -10.26 20.80
CA GLY A 82 -6.04 -11.24 20.92
C GLY A 82 -5.84 -12.54 20.13
N THR A 83 -5.10 -13.50 20.67
CA THR A 83 -5.16 -14.90 20.23
C THR A 83 -6.47 -15.54 20.72
N ALA A 84 -7.27 -16.13 19.84
CA ALA A 84 -8.44 -16.93 20.20
C ALA A 84 -8.57 -18.19 19.31
N PRO A 85 -9.12 -19.32 19.79
CA PRO A 85 -8.75 -20.63 19.27
C PRO A 85 -9.93 -21.44 18.73
N TYR A 86 -10.26 -21.32 17.43
CA TYR A 86 -11.13 -22.26 16.71
C TYR A 86 -10.75 -22.33 15.22
N GLY A 87 -10.72 -23.54 14.65
CA GLY A 87 -10.78 -23.79 13.19
C GLY A 87 -9.84 -22.97 12.30
N TYR A 88 -8.54 -22.94 12.62
CA TYR A 88 -7.57 -22.08 11.93
C TYR A 88 -7.29 -22.52 10.49
N TYR A 89 -7.99 -21.92 9.52
CA TYR A 89 -7.59 -21.87 8.13
C TYR A 89 -6.95 -20.50 7.87
N ASP A 90 -5.62 -20.45 7.71
CA ASP A 90 -4.91 -19.25 7.21
C ASP A 90 -5.10 -19.11 5.70
N GLY A 91 -6.37 -18.94 5.30
CA GLY A 91 -6.69 -18.28 4.05
C GLY A 91 -6.80 -16.81 4.38
N GLY A 92 -5.88 -15.97 3.91
CA GLY A 92 -6.12 -14.53 4.00
C GLY A 92 -4.92 -13.60 4.08
N MET A 93 -3.70 -14.13 4.17
CA MET A 93 -2.51 -13.34 3.85
C MET A 93 -2.34 -13.17 2.32
N GLY A 94 -3.36 -12.51 1.75
CA GLY A 94 -3.20 -11.19 1.17
C GLY A 94 -3.04 -11.11 -0.35
N LEU A 95 -2.76 -9.90 -0.84
CA LEU A 95 -3.21 -9.46 -2.17
C LEU A 95 -2.38 -10.00 -3.35
N GLY A 96 -2.67 -11.26 -3.65
CA GLY A 96 -2.50 -11.81 -4.98
C GLY A 96 -3.76 -12.27 -5.73
N LEU A 97 -5.01 -11.97 -5.35
CA LEU A 97 -5.59 -10.83 -4.63
C LEU A 97 -6.61 -11.29 -3.54
N SER A 98 -6.45 -10.94 -2.25
CA SER A 98 -7.47 -11.06 -1.18
C SER A 98 -8.32 -9.79 -1.09
N PRO A 99 -9.67 -9.84 -1.01
CA PRO A 99 -10.53 -8.67 -0.93
C PRO A 99 -10.48 -7.96 0.44
N VAL A 100 -9.87 -8.58 1.45
CA VAL A 100 -9.61 -8.06 2.79
C VAL A 100 -8.10 -7.94 2.99
N LEU A 101 -7.61 -6.81 3.50
CA LEU A 101 -6.20 -6.65 3.87
C LEU A 101 -5.89 -7.24 5.24
N GLY A 102 -4.91 -8.14 5.31
CA GLY A 102 -4.52 -8.86 6.52
C GLY A 102 -5.35 -10.12 6.76
N ALA A 103 -5.07 -10.80 7.87
CA ALA A 103 -5.66 -12.09 8.19
C ALA A 103 -7.21 -12.03 8.30
N TRP A 104 -7.86 -13.03 7.73
CA TRP A 104 -9.29 -13.30 7.87
C TRP A 104 -9.53 -14.79 8.09
N SER A 105 -10.76 -15.16 8.40
CA SER A 105 -11.21 -16.55 8.43
C SER A 105 -12.61 -16.68 7.80
N ILE A 106 -13.02 -17.91 7.48
CA ILE A 106 -14.39 -18.15 6.99
C ILE A 106 -15.35 -18.16 8.17
N VAL A 107 -16.42 -17.37 8.11
CA VAL A 107 -17.54 -17.48 9.07
C VAL A 107 -18.19 -18.86 8.91
N ALA A 108 -18.41 -19.59 10.00
CA ALA A 108 -19.05 -20.90 9.95
C ALA A 108 -20.48 -20.82 9.36
N GLY A 109 -20.76 -21.57 8.29
CA GLY A 109 -22.00 -21.46 7.52
C GLY A 109 -22.04 -20.29 6.54
N GLY A 110 -20.91 -19.59 6.38
CA GLY A 110 -20.67 -18.51 5.42
C GLY A 110 -19.88 -18.97 4.19
N GLU A 111 -19.72 -20.27 3.99
CA GLU A 111 -19.14 -20.86 2.78
C GLU A 111 -20.04 -20.61 1.55
N PHE A 112 -19.46 -20.61 0.35
CA PHE A 112 -20.25 -20.58 -0.88
C PHE A 112 -21.14 -21.81 -1.00
N GLY A 113 -22.40 -21.61 -1.37
CA GLY A 113 -23.39 -22.67 -1.46
C GLY A 113 -23.98 -23.14 -0.13
N ALA A 114 -23.55 -22.60 1.02
CA ALA A 114 -24.11 -22.94 2.33
C ALA A 114 -25.64 -22.68 2.37
N PRO A 115 -26.46 -23.57 2.95
CA PRO A 115 -27.92 -23.43 2.91
C PRO A 115 -28.41 -22.27 3.80
N ARG A 116 -29.26 -21.40 3.24
CA ARG A 116 -30.00 -20.35 3.97
C ARG A 116 -31.51 -20.45 3.65
N ASP A 117 -32.35 -19.82 4.48
CA ASP A 117 -33.82 -19.86 4.36
C ASP A 117 -34.38 -19.34 3.01
N TYR A 118 -33.58 -18.57 2.27
CA TYR A 118 -33.94 -17.86 1.04
C TYR A 118 -33.08 -18.29 -0.16
N GLY A 119 -32.31 -19.37 -0.04
CA GLY A 119 -31.46 -19.92 -1.10
C GLY A 119 -30.07 -20.33 -0.61
N PRO A 120 -29.25 -20.97 -1.48
CA PRO A 120 -27.84 -21.18 -1.18
C PRO A 120 -27.10 -19.84 -1.10
N HIS A 121 -26.05 -19.80 -0.28
CA HIS A 121 -25.22 -18.62 -0.09
C HIS A 121 -24.47 -18.26 -1.39
N GLU A 122 -24.70 -17.04 -1.91
CA GLU A 122 -24.16 -16.58 -3.20
C GLU A 122 -22.67 -16.15 -3.15
N GLY A 123 -22.08 -16.05 -1.96
CA GLY A 123 -20.72 -15.55 -1.77
C GLY A 123 -19.96 -16.31 -0.70
N VAL A 124 -18.98 -15.65 -0.11
CA VAL A 124 -18.22 -16.13 1.04
C VAL A 124 -18.12 -15.04 2.11
N ASP A 125 -18.33 -15.41 3.37
CA ASP A 125 -18.27 -14.50 4.51
C ASP A 125 -16.87 -14.54 5.14
N LEU A 126 -16.10 -13.48 4.95
CA LEU A 126 -14.71 -13.33 5.41
C LEU A 126 -14.67 -12.53 6.71
N ALA A 127 -14.53 -13.22 7.85
CA ALA A 127 -14.45 -12.64 9.18
C ALA A 127 -13.12 -11.90 9.37
N ALA A 128 -13.19 -10.62 9.70
CA ALA A 128 -12.05 -9.79 10.08
C ALA A 128 -12.53 -8.56 10.88
N PRO A 129 -11.66 -7.86 11.62
CA PRO A 129 -12.05 -6.75 12.50
C PRO A 129 -12.83 -5.61 11.80
N LEU A 130 -13.63 -4.88 12.60
CA LEU A 130 -14.22 -3.61 12.16
C LEU A 130 -13.12 -2.63 11.73
N GLY A 131 -13.35 -1.92 10.63
CA GLY A 131 -12.38 -0.97 10.08
C GLY A 131 -11.27 -1.60 9.24
N THR A 132 -11.15 -2.94 9.18
CA THR A 132 -10.15 -3.60 8.32
C THR A 132 -10.36 -3.20 6.86
N PRO A 133 -9.33 -2.73 6.14
CA PRO A 133 -9.49 -2.26 4.77
C PRO A 133 -9.95 -3.35 3.79
N VAL A 134 -10.87 -2.97 2.91
CA VAL A 134 -11.42 -3.77 1.82
C VAL A 134 -10.93 -3.22 0.48
N VAL A 135 -10.51 -4.11 -0.41
CA VAL A 135 -9.69 -3.81 -1.59
C VAL A 135 -10.27 -4.37 -2.89
N ALA A 136 -10.04 -3.65 -3.99
CA ALA A 136 -10.50 -4.01 -5.32
C ALA A 136 -9.78 -5.27 -5.84
N MET A 137 -10.55 -6.30 -6.18
CA MET A 137 -10.07 -7.61 -6.66
C MET A 137 -9.64 -7.62 -8.13
N ALA A 138 -9.96 -6.55 -8.86
CA ALA A 138 -9.55 -6.32 -10.23
C ALA A 138 -9.43 -4.81 -10.49
N GLY A 139 -8.80 -4.44 -11.61
CA GLY A 139 -9.05 -3.12 -12.19
C GLY A 139 -10.49 -3.06 -12.71
N GLY A 140 -11.16 -1.91 -12.58
CA GLY A 140 -12.56 -1.81 -13.01
C GLY A 140 -13.25 -0.53 -12.54
N VAL A 141 -14.58 -0.52 -12.64
CA VAL A 141 -15.43 0.64 -12.28
C VAL A 141 -16.35 0.29 -11.12
N LEU A 142 -16.39 1.16 -10.11
CA LEU A 142 -17.24 1.01 -8.92
C LEU A 142 -18.68 1.45 -9.19
N LYS A 143 -19.62 0.75 -8.56
CA LYS A 143 -21.00 1.18 -8.34
C LYS A 143 -21.33 0.95 -6.86
N PHE A 144 -21.67 2.00 -6.14
CA PHE A 144 -22.16 1.87 -4.77
C PHE A 144 -23.64 1.49 -4.77
N ASP A 145 -24.01 0.65 -3.82
CA ASP A 145 -25.39 0.20 -3.61
C ASP A 145 -25.67 0.10 -2.10
N GLU A 146 -26.94 0.00 -1.73
CA GLU A 146 -27.34 -0.12 -0.32
C GLU A 146 -28.66 -0.87 -0.18
N THR A 147 -28.66 -1.96 0.59
CA THR A 147 -29.86 -2.81 0.76
C THR A 147 -30.04 -3.25 2.21
N ALA A 148 -31.28 -3.62 2.59
CA ALA A 148 -31.57 -4.09 3.95
C ALA A 148 -30.81 -5.39 4.33
N LEU A 149 -30.49 -6.24 3.34
CA LEU A 149 -29.68 -7.45 3.56
C LEU A 149 -28.18 -7.13 3.51
N GLY A 150 -27.69 -6.59 2.40
CA GLY A 150 -26.26 -6.36 2.17
C GLY A 150 -25.65 -5.13 2.86
N GLY A 151 -26.47 -4.25 3.44
CA GLY A 151 -25.98 -3.01 4.04
C GLY A 151 -25.34 -2.09 3.01
N LEU A 152 -24.28 -1.38 3.41
CA LEU A 152 -23.42 -0.61 2.51
C LEU A 152 -22.67 -1.58 1.60
N ALA A 153 -22.92 -1.47 0.29
CA ALA A 153 -22.33 -2.37 -0.69
C ALA A 153 -21.57 -1.64 -1.79
N ILE A 154 -20.62 -2.36 -2.40
CA ILE A 154 -19.89 -1.96 -3.60
C ILE A 154 -19.96 -3.11 -4.61
N PHE A 155 -20.31 -2.77 -5.84
CA PHE A 155 -20.20 -3.63 -7.01
C PHE A 155 -19.05 -3.09 -7.87
N LEU A 156 -17.99 -3.86 -8.04
CA LEU A 156 -16.87 -3.55 -8.94
C LEU A 156 -17.09 -4.31 -10.24
N LYS A 157 -17.34 -3.59 -11.34
CA LYS A 157 -17.33 -4.19 -12.67
C LYS A 157 -15.88 -4.29 -13.14
N GLY A 158 -15.33 -5.51 -13.11
CA GLY A 158 -13.95 -5.80 -13.47
C GLY A 158 -13.70 -5.68 -14.96
N ASP A 159 -12.49 -5.24 -15.32
CA ASP A 159 -11.99 -5.21 -16.70
C ASP A 159 -11.75 -6.63 -17.25
N ASP A 160 -11.69 -7.65 -16.38
CA ASP A 160 -11.65 -9.07 -16.72
C ASP A 160 -13.02 -9.64 -17.14
N GLY A 161 -14.06 -8.80 -17.13
CA GLY A 161 -15.43 -9.16 -17.47
C GLY A 161 -16.29 -9.61 -16.28
N ARG A 162 -15.71 -9.87 -15.10
CA ARG A 162 -16.45 -10.29 -13.90
C ARG A 162 -17.09 -9.10 -13.18
N THR A 163 -17.95 -9.41 -12.22
CA THR A 163 -18.43 -8.44 -11.23
C THR A 163 -18.06 -8.95 -9.84
N TYR A 164 -17.41 -8.12 -9.04
CA TYR A 164 -17.07 -8.42 -7.66
C TYR A 164 -18.02 -7.66 -6.74
N VAL A 165 -18.57 -8.34 -5.74
CA VAL A 165 -19.55 -7.76 -4.81
C VAL A 165 -18.96 -7.75 -3.41
N TYR A 166 -19.13 -6.62 -2.72
CA TYR A 166 -18.64 -6.37 -1.38
C TYR A 166 -19.81 -5.85 -0.55
N MET A 167 -20.17 -6.52 0.54
CA MET A 167 -21.31 -6.16 1.40
C MET A 167 -20.90 -6.06 2.89
N HIS A 168 -21.82 -5.57 3.71
CA HIS A 168 -21.67 -5.31 5.15
C HIS A 168 -20.61 -4.27 5.52
N LEU A 169 -20.18 -3.44 4.56
CA LEU A 169 -19.12 -2.44 4.76
C LEU A 169 -19.49 -1.44 5.85
N GLY A 170 -18.50 -0.95 6.59
CA GLY A 170 -18.66 0.16 7.54
C GLY A 170 -18.53 1.51 6.84
N LYS A 171 -17.79 1.53 5.74
CA LYS A 171 -17.44 2.72 4.96
C LYS A 171 -17.17 2.31 3.51
N ARG A 172 -17.61 3.16 2.58
CA ARG A 172 -17.29 3.08 1.15
C ARG A 172 -16.30 4.21 0.83
N ILE A 173 -15.24 3.92 0.08
CA ILE A 173 -14.19 4.87 -0.31
C ILE A 173 -14.25 5.05 -1.84
N GLY A 174 -14.31 6.30 -2.30
CA GLY A 174 -14.58 6.64 -3.71
C GLY A 174 -16.04 7.02 -3.97
N TYR A 175 -16.52 6.75 -5.19
CA TYR A 175 -17.89 7.05 -5.63
C TYR A 175 -18.31 6.16 -6.82
N SER A 176 -19.62 6.04 -7.08
CA SER A 176 -20.14 5.34 -8.27
C SER A 176 -19.63 5.98 -9.56
N GLY A 177 -19.06 5.17 -10.45
CA GLY A 177 -18.39 5.61 -11.67
C GLY A 177 -16.87 5.82 -11.52
N LEU A 178 -16.32 5.78 -10.30
CA LEU A 178 -14.87 5.81 -10.10
C LEU A 178 -14.23 4.55 -10.69
N ARG A 179 -13.16 4.74 -11.46
CA ARG A 179 -12.30 3.66 -11.95
C ARG A 179 -11.14 3.45 -10.96
N VAL A 180 -10.94 2.22 -10.54
CA VAL A 180 -9.92 1.81 -9.56
C VAL A 180 -8.96 0.77 -10.14
N LYS A 181 -7.79 0.62 -9.52
CA LYS A 181 -6.82 -0.44 -9.80
C LYS A 181 -7.07 -1.65 -8.89
N ALA A 182 -6.66 -2.83 -9.35
CA ALA A 182 -6.56 -4.01 -8.49
C ALA A 182 -5.60 -3.74 -7.31
N GLY A 183 -6.06 -4.01 -6.09
CA GLY A 183 -5.37 -3.75 -4.83
C GLY A 183 -5.56 -2.32 -4.27
N GLU A 184 -6.43 -1.51 -4.85
CA GLU A 184 -6.81 -0.19 -4.33
C GLU A 184 -7.85 -0.33 -3.21
N VAL A 185 -7.73 0.45 -2.13
CA VAL A 185 -8.68 0.41 -1.00
C VAL A 185 -9.98 1.10 -1.38
N ILE A 186 -11.08 0.34 -1.36
CA ILE A 186 -12.42 0.77 -1.77
C ILE A 186 -13.43 0.82 -0.62
N GLY A 187 -13.08 0.32 0.56
CA GLY A 187 -13.94 0.37 1.74
C GLY A 187 -13.25 -0.14 2.99
N GLU A 188 -14.04 -0.31 4.05
CA GLU A 188 -13.62 -0.88 5.33
C GLU A 188 -14.70 -1.84 5.82
N ILE A 189 -14.31 -2.96 6.45
CA ILE A 189 -15.25 -3.92 7.05
C ILE A 189 -16.10 -3.23 8.11
N GLY A 190 -17.39 -3.56 8.14
CA GLY A 190 -18.33 -3.04 9.10
C GLY A 190 -19.32 -4.10 9.57
N MET A 191 -20.49 -3.62 9.97
CA MET A 191 -21.62 -4.45 10.38
C MET A 191 -22.96 -3.83 9.88
N THR A 192 -23.01 -3.39 8.63
CA THR A 192 -24.24 -2.83 8.06
C THR A 192 -25.11 -3.89 7.39
N GLY A 193 -26.43 -3.68 7.32
CA GLY A 193 -27.37 -4.67 6.82
C GLY A 193 -27.64 -5.81 7.81
N ARG A 194 -27.92 -7.01 7.30
CA ARG A 194 -28.22 -8.20 8.10
C ARG A 194 -26.94 -9.00 8.33
N THR A 195 -26.33 -8.83 9.50
CA THR A 195 -25.08 -9.50 9.91
C THR A 195 -25.14 -9.91 11.38
N SER A 196 -24.39 -10.95 11.76
CA SER A 196 -24.18 -11.43 13.12
C SER A 196 -22.84 -11.00 13.75
N GLY A 197 -21.93 -10.39 12.98
CA GLY A 197 -20.59 -10.00 13.43
C GLY A 197 -19.74 -9.36 12.32
N PRO A 198 -18.58 -8.76 12.63
CA PRO A 198 -17.72 -8.11 11.64
C PRO A 198 -17.21 -9.12 10.60
N HIS A 199 -17.63 -8.93 9.34
CA HIS A 199 -17.15 -9.68 8.19
C HIS A 199 -17.37 -8.91 6.89
N LEU A 200 -16.65 -9.28 5.84
CA LEU A 200 -16.97 -8.94 4.46
C LEU A 200 -17.74 -10.12 3.85
N HIS A 201 -18.99 -9.91 3.43
CA HIS A 201 -19.60 -10.82 2.47
C HIS A 201 -19.09 -10.47 1.07
N PHE A 202 -18.43 -11.42 0.43
CA PHE A 202 -17.72 -11.25 -0.83
C PHE A 202 -18.22 -12.21 -1.90
N GLU A 203 -18.51 -11.71 -3.09
CA GLU A 203 -18.90 -12.54 -4.23
C GLU A 203 -18.04 -12.28 -5.47
N ILE A 204 -17.92 -13.32 -6.29
CA ILE A 204 -17.49 -13.22 -7.69
C ILE A 204 -18.67 -13.66 -8.56
N ARG A 205 -19.10 -12.79 -9.49
CA ARG A 205 -20.15 -13.11 -10.46
C ARG A 205 -19.59 -13.11 -11.89
N GLU A 206 -19.83 -14.20 -12.62
CA GLU A 206 -19.50 -14.37 -14.03
C GLU A 206 -20.80 -14.47 -14.85
N ASN A 207 -20.93 -13.65 -15.90
CA ASN A 207 -22.18 -13.51 -16.66
C ASN A 207 -23.44 -13.25 -15.77
N GLY A 208 -23.25 -12.54 -14.65
CA GLY A 208 -24.29 -12.21 -13.68
C GLY A 208 -24.62 -13.32 -12.66
N LYS A 209 -24.08 -14.53 -12.83
CA LYS A 209 -24.27 -15.65 -11.90
C LYS A 209 -23.13 -15.70 -10.87
N PRO A 210 -23.42 -15.89 -9.58
CA PRO A 210 -22.37 -16.16 -8.60
C PRO A 210 -21.61 -17.46 -8.90
N ILE A 211 -20.30 -17.43 -8.68
CA ILE A 211 -19.39 -18.58 -8.74
C ILE A 211 -18.60 -18.65 -7.43
N ASP A 212 -18.16 -19.85 -7.05
CA ASP A 212 -17.38 -20.06 -5.81
C ASP A 212 -16.14 -19.13 -5.79
N PRO A 213 -16.04 -18.21 -4.80
CA PRO A 213 -14.85 -17.37 -4.67
C PRO A 213 -13.64 -18.13 -4.15
N MET A 214 -13.81 -19.27 -3.48
CA MET A 214 -12.73 -19.96 -2.76
C MET A 214 -11.59 -20.47 -3.67
N PRO A 215 -11.81 -21.00 -4.89
CA PRO A 215 -10.73 -21.30 -5.83
C PRO A 215 -9.87 -20.07 -6.15
N PHE A 216 -10.50 -18.90 -6.31
CA PHE A 216 -9.77 -17.65 -6.49
C PHE A 216 -8.98 -17.36 -5.22
N LEU A 217 -9.64 -17.17 -4.08
CA LEU A 217 -9.01 -16.83 -2.79
C LEU A 217 -7.91 -17.82 -2.33
N LYS A 218 -8.01 -19.11 -2.67
CA LYS A 218 -7.01 -20.14 -2.36
C LYS A 218 -5.87 -20.21 -3.38
N SER A 219 -6.09 -19.86 -4.66
CA SER A 219 -5.05 -19.77 -5.70
C SER A 219 -4.07 -18.61 -5.49
N ILE A 220 -4.08 -18.00 -4.30
CA ILE A 220 -3.46 -16.72 -3.95
C ILE A 220 -2.57 -16.88 -2.71
N VAL A 221 -2.61 -18.04 -2.04
CA VAL A 221 -1.79 -18.32 -0.85
C VAL A 221 -0.31 -18.37 -1.25
N LEU A 222 0.39 -17.29 -0.96
CA LEU A 222 1.85 -17.25 -0.93
C LEU A 222 2.36 -18.23 0.14
N PRO A 223 3.48 -18.91 -0.07
CA PRO A 223 4.13 -19.68 0.99
C PRO A 223 4.45 -18.78 2.20
N GLU A 224 4.33 -19.32 3.43
CA GLU A 224 4.40 -18.55 4.70
C GLU A 224 5.68 -17.70 4.84
N GLU A 225 6.78 -18.13 4.22
CA GLU A 225 8.03 -17.38 4.13
C GLU A 225 7.92 -16.13 3.23
N LEU A 226 7.20 -16.22 2.10
CA LEU A 226 7.03 -15.16 1.10
C LEU A 226 5.84 -14.23 1.38
N VAL A 227 5.00 -14.59 2.35
CA VAL A 227 3.94 -13.73 2.92
C VAL A 227 4.53 -12.48 3.58
N PHE A 228 3.79 -11.37 3.54
CA PHE A 228 4.18 -10.11 4.18
C PHE A 228 4.51 -10.27 5.67
N LYS A 229 5.62 -9.66 6.07
CA LYS A 229 6.05 -9.48 7.45
C LYS A 229 6.60 -8.05 7.55
N ASP A 230 6.20 -7.29 8.56
CA ASP A 230 6.82 -5.98 8.83
C ASP A 230 8.31 -6.18 9.19
N ILE A 231 9.15 -5.20 8.86
CA ILE A 231 10.61 -5.26 9.00
C ILE A 231 11.15 -4.03 9.71
N ASP A 232 12.31 -4.16 10.36
CA ASP A 232 13.07 -3.00 10.83
C ASP A 232 13.72 -2.30 9.64
N ALA A 233 13.11 -1.22 9.19
CA ALA A 233 13.59 -0.45 8.05
C ALA A 233 15.00 0.11 8.25
N GLN A 234 15.38 0.50 9.47
CA GLN A 234 16.71 1.08 9.72
C GLN A 234 17.77 0.00 9.71
N ARG A 235 17.54 -1.11 10.41
CA ARG A 235 18.47 -2.25 10.44
C ARG A 235 18.62 -2.90 9.06
N THR A 236 17.57 -2.90 8.24
CA THR A 236 17.63 -3.27 6.81
C THR A 236 18.54 -2.33 6.01
N ILE A 237 18.40 -1.01 6.16
CA ILE A 237 19.25 0.00 5.50
C ILE A 237 20.73 -0.21 5.88
N ASP A 238 21.00 -0.35 7.18
CA ASP A 238 22.34 -0.53 7.73
C ASP A 238 23.01 -1.80 7.18
N TRP A 239 22.26 -2.90 7.07
CA TRP A 239 22.76 -4.15 6.50
C TRP A 239 23.13 -4.01 5.01
N ILE A 240 22.28 -3.40 4.18
CA ILE A 240 22.53 -3.24 2.74
C ILE A 240 23.78 -2.38 2.51
N ASN A 241 23.89 -1.24 3.20
CA ASN A 241 25.01 -0.33 3.05
C ASN A 241 26.33 -0.95 3.56
N SER A 242 26.26 -1.74 4.64
CA SER A 242 27.39 -2.54 5.16
C SER A 242 27.85 -3.60 4.15
N TYR A 243 26.93 -4.39 3.59
CA TYR A 243 27.21 -5.41 2.58
C TYR A 243 27.88 -4.83 1.34
N LEU A 244 27.36 -3.72 0.82
CA LEU A 244 27.93 -3.02 -0.35
C LEU A 244 29.25 -2.31 -0.04
N ARG A 245 29.52 -2.00 1.24
CA ARG A 245 30.59 -1.08 1.70
C ARG A 245 30.47 0.33 1.08
N LYS A 246 29.23 0.73 0.75
CA LYS A 246 28.82 2.06 0.25
C LYS A 246 27.30 2.17 0.28
N ASP A 247 26.79 3.39 0.20
CA ASP A 247 25.35 3.66 0.17
C ASP A 247 24.65 3.01 -1.03
N SER A 248 23.37 2.66 -0.85
CA SER A 248 22.45 2.20 -1.88
C SER A 248 21.31 3.20 -2.09
N LEU A 249 20.84 3.34 -3.34
CA LEU A 249 19.64 4.14 -3.64
C LEU A 249 18.36 3.46 -3.13
N ILE A 250 18.31 2.13 -3.06
CA ILE A 250 17.22 1.37 -2.44
C ILE A 250 17.23 1.53 -0.91
N ALA A 251 18.41 1.54 -0.29
CA ALA A 251 18.61 1.67 1.15
C ALA A 251 18.47 3.11 1.66
N THR A 252 17.35 3.76 1.34
CA THR A 252 16.94 5.04 1.93
C THR A 252 15.54 4.89 2.55
N PRO A 253 15.17 5.66 3.59
CA PRO A 253 13.86 5.54 4.21
C PRO A 253 12.69 5.75 3.24
N GLU A 254 12.83 6.68 2.27
CA GLU A 254 11.81 6.97 1.24
C GLU A 254 11.56 5.76 0.32
N ASN A 255 12.65 5.13 -0.17
CA ASN A 255 12.56 4.00 -1.09
C ASN A 255 12.27 2.67 -0.38
N LEU A 256 12.79 2.45 0.83
CA LEU A 256 12.49 1.23 1.58
C LEU A 256 11.04 1.19 2.07
N ASN A 257 10.49 2.33 2.53
CA ASN A 257 9.07 2.42 2.86
C ASN A 257 8.19 2.14 1.63
N THR A 258 8.59 2.61 0.44
CA THR A 258 7.90 2.26 -0.81
C THR A 258 7.85 0.75 -1.05
N LEU A 259 8.94 0.01 -0.76
CA LEU A 259 8.97 -1.46 -0.88
C LEU A 259 8.16 -2.16 0.23
N ILE A 260 8.15 -1.62 1.44
CA ILE A 260 7.32 -2.11 2.56
C ILE A 260 5.84 -1.92 2.25
N ASP A 261 5.43 -0.76 1.73
CA ASP A 261 4.05 -0.44 1.42
C ASP A 261 3.53 -1.24 0.22
N VAL A 262 4.35 -1.47 -0.81
CA VAL A 262 4.02 -2.41 -1.89
C VAL A 262 3.99 -3.85 -1.38
N GLY A 263 4.94 -4.25 -0.52
CA GLY A 263 4.93 -5.54 0.15
C GLY A 263 3.62 -5.77 0.90
N ARG A 264 3.15 -4.77 1.67
CA ARG A 264 1.87 -4.81 2.38
C ARG A 264 0.68 -4.83 1.42
N GLN A 265 0.74 -4.05 0.34
CA GLN A 265 -0.30 -3.96 -0.68
C GLN A 265 -0.51 -5.28 -1.44
N PHE A 266 0.53 -6.07 -1.68
CA PHE A 266 0.44 -7.35 -2.40
C PHE A 266 0.62 -8.58 -1.50
N ASN A 267 0.78 -8.35 -0.20
CA ASN A 267 1.18 -9.31 0.81
C ASN A 267 2.47 -10.09 0.44
N VAL A 268 3.38 -9.45 -0.27
CA VAL A 268 4.70 -10.01 -0.55
C VAL A 268 5.64 -9.58 0.56
N ASN A 269 6.45 -10.51 1.08
CA ASN A 269 7.50 -10.22 2.04
C ASN A 269 8.40 -9.10 1.48
N PRO A 270 8.53 -7.93 2.13
CA PRO A 270 9.33 -6.83 1.58
C PRO A 270 10.81 -7.22 1.44
N LEU A 271 11.32 -8.14 2.27
CA LEU A 271 12.67 -8.67 2.12
C LEU A 271 12.84 -9.46 0.81
N LEU A 272 11.79 -10.06 0.24
CA LEU A 272 11.87 -10.73 -1.06
C LEU A 272 12.00 -9.69 -2.18
N LEU A 273 11.21 -8.61 -2.13
CA LEU A 273 11.35 -7.50 -3.08
C LEU A 273 12.77 -6.91 -3.02
N ILE A 274 13.29 -6.67 -1.81
CA ILE A 274 14.64 -6.16 -1.59
C ILE A 274 15.70 -7.16 -2.09
N ALA A 275 15.57 -8.45 -1.79
CA ALA A 275 16.46 -9.50 -2.24
C ALA A 275 16.56 -9.60 -3.77
N ILE A 276 15.44 -9.42 -4.48
CA ILE A 276 15.43 -9.35 -5.95
C ILE A 276 16.23 -8.13 -6.43
N THR A 277 16.09 -6.95 -5.83
CA THR A 277 16.94 -5.79 -6.20
C THR A 277 18.43 -6.03 -5.93
N GLY A 278 18.74 -6.85 -4.92
CA GLY A 278 20.09 -7.35 -4.64
C GLY A 278 20.63 -8.20 -5.79
N GLN A 279 19.84 -9.21 -6.21
CA GLN A 279 20.21 -10.13 -7.28
C GLN A 279 20.32 -9.46 -8.66
N GLU A 280 19.37 -8.59 -8.99
CA GLU A 280 19.28 -7.98 -10.33
C GLU A 280 20.22 -6.79 -10.50
N GLN A 281 20.39 -5.96 -9.46
CA GLN A 281 21.02 -4.64 -9.59
C GLN A 281 21.98 -4.31 -8.43
N SER A 282 22.42 -5.30 -7.63
CA SER A 282 23.27 -5.09 -6.46
C SER A 282 22.72 -4.02 -5.49
N PHE A 283 21.40 -4.03 -5.26
CA PHE A 283 20.65 -3.01 -4.50
C PHE A 283 20.76 -1.58 -5.04
N VAL A 284 21.10 -1.39 -6.32
CA VAL A 284 21.26 -0.07 -6.98
C VAL A 284 22.22 0.84 -6.19
N PRO A 285 23.53 0.60 -6.21
CA PRO A 285 24.47 1.37 -5.39
C PRO A 285 24.48 2.86 -5.72
N ALA A 286 24.87 3.70 -4.76
CA ALA A 286 25.05 5.14 -4.99
C ALA A 286 26.02 5.41 -6.16
N GLY A 287 25.65 6.39 -6.99
CA GLY A 287 26.30 6.67 -8.28
C GLY A 287 25.68 5.94 -9.48
N SER A 288 24.81 4.95 -9.27
CA SER A 288 24.01 4.32 -10.34
C SER A 288 23.00 5.27 -10.96
N SER A 289 22.56 4.97 -12.19
CA SER A 289 21.52 5.75 -12.87
C SER A 289 20.18 5.68 -12.13
N SER A 290 19.49 6.82 -12.00
CA SER A 290 18.12 6.88 -11.47
C SER A 290 17.11 6.07 -12.28
N ARG A 291 17.42 5.74 -13.55
CA ARG A 291 16.62 4.79 -14.36
C ARG A 291 16.64 3.36 -13.79
N ILE A 292 17.73 2.95 -13.16
CA ILE A 292 17.83 1.63 -12.52
C ILE A 292 16.97 1.62 -11.24
N LEU A 293 17.00 2.69 -10.44
CA LEU A 293 16.09 2.85 -9.31
C LEU A 293 14.60 2.85 -9.73
N GLY A 294 14.30 3.31 -10.95
CA GLY A 294 12.95 3.30 -11.51
C GLY A 294 12.45 1.95 -12.02
N ASN A 295 13.31 0.93 -12.12
CA ASN A 295 12.94 -0.48 -12.36
C ASN A 295 14.07 -1.44 -11.91
N PRO A 296 14.29 -1.62 -10.59
CA PRO A 296 15.42 -2.38 -10.07
C PRO A 296 15.19 -3.90 -10.10
N PHE A 297 13.99 -4.33 -10.49
CA PHE A 297 13.53 -5.72 -10.47
C PHE A 297 13.75 -6.46 -11.79
N ASN A 298 14.04 -5.74 -12.88
CA ASN A 298 14.32 -6.32 -14.19
C ASN A 298 13.28 -7.36 -14.67
N VAL A 299 12.01 -7.23 -14.26
CA VAL A 299 10.95 -8.20 -14.60
C VAL A 299 10.89 -8.34 -16.13
N TYR A 300 11.14 -9.55 -16.64
CA TYR A 300 11.24 -9.87 -18.06
C TYR A 300 12.24 -9.02 -18.89
N GLY A 301 13.38 -8.60 -18.32
CA GLY A 301 14.42 -7.87 -19.07
C GLY A 301 14.12 -6.38 -19.28
N SER A 302 13.16 -5.80 -18.54
CA SER A 302 12.49 -4.56 -18.97
C SER A 302 13.18 -3.23 -18.60
N TRP A 303 14.19 -3.18 -17.73
CA TRP A 303 14.66 -1.90 -17.17
C TRP A 303 15.35 -0.97 -18.19
N GLU A 304 15.97 -1.54 -19.24
CA GLU A 304 16.63 -0.76 -20.30
C GLU A 304 15.63 0.00 -21.19
N SER A 305 14.41 -0.51 -21.34
CA SER A 305 13.36 0.06 -22.20
C SER A 305 12.21 0.70 -21.41
N TYR A 306 12.01 0.33 -20.14
CA TYR A 306 10.88 0.77 -19.32
C TYR A 306 11.28 0.98 -17.86
N SER A 307 11.16 2.24 -17.39
CA SER A 307 11.51 2.67 -16.02
C SER A 307 10.40 3.57 -15.46
N PRO A 308 9.27 3.02 -15.01
CA PRO A 308 8.09 3.78 -14.59
C PRO A 308 8.20 4.39 -13.18
N GLY A 309 9.26 4.09 -12.42
CA GLY A 309 9.44 4.49 -11.03
C GLY A 309 9.41 3.28 -10.08
N LEU A 310 10.05 3.44 -8.92
CA LEU A 310 10.24 2.35 -7.95
C LEU A 310 8.92 1.72 -7.51
N GLU A 311 7.91 2.52 -7.16
CA GLU A 311 6.59 2.03 -6.75
C GLU A 311 5.95 1.17 -7.87
N THR A 312 5.81 1.71 -9.08
CA THR A 312 5.16 1.01 -10.20
C THR A 312 5.90 -0.28 -10.58
N SER A 313 7.24 -0.26 -10.58
CA SER A 313 8.03 -1.46 -10.88
C SER A 313 7.97 -2.50 -9.75
N ALA A 314 7.92 -2.08 -8.48
CA ALA A 314 7.70 -2.96 -7.34
C ALA A 314 6.30 -3.59 -7.38
N GLN A 315 5.26 -2.84 -7.75
CA GLN A 315 3.89 -3.36 -7.94
C GLN A 315 3.85 -4.44 -9.03
N VAL A 316 4.61 -4.26 -10.13
CA VAL A 316 4.77 -5.29 -11.17
C VAL A 316 5.50 -6.52 -10.61
N ALA A 317 6.63 -6.34 -9.92
CA ALA A 317 7.38 -7.45 -9.32
C ALA A 317 6.55 -8.25 -8.31
N ALA A 318 5.79 -7.58 -7.44
CA ALA A 318 4.93 -8.23 -6.45
C ALA A 318 3.78 -9.03 -7.09
N ARG A 319 3.14 -8.49 -8.14
CA ARG A 319 2.15 -9.22 -8.94
C ARG A 319 2.74 -10.44 -9.64
N THR A 320 3.98 -10.33 -10.13
CA THR A 320 4.70 -11.45 -10.75
C THR A 320 5.00 -12.54 -9.72
N ILE A 321 5.51 -12.19 -8.53
CA ILE A 321 5.75 -13.14 -7.42
C ILE A 321 4.47 -13.90 -7.05
N VAL A 322 3.36 -13.18 -6.87
CA VAL A 322 2.02 -13.75 -6.66
C VAL A 322 1.66 -14.74 -7.76
N SER A 323 1.76 -14.31 -9.02
CA SER A 323 1.25 -15.10 -10.16
C SER A 323 2.06 -16.36 -10.36
N LEU A 324 3.36 -16.30 -10.12
CA LEU A 324 4.28 -17.43 -10.23
C LEU A 324 4.21 -18.35 -9.00
N SER A 325 3.82 -17.85 -7.83
CA SER A 325 3.67 -18.70 -6.63
C SER A 325 2.51 -19.71 -6.72
N ARG A 326 1.59 -19.53 -7.67
CA ARG A 326 0.41 -20.38 -7.84
C ARG A 326 0.76 -21.81 -8.21
N GLY A 327 0.03 -22.77 -7.67
CA GLY A 327 0.16 -24.19 -8.02
C GLY A 327 1.50 -24.83 -7.65
N ARG A 328 2.28 -24.21 -6.75
CA ARG A 328 3.55 -24.76 -6.25
C ARG A 328 3.32 -26.16 -5.66
N PRO A 329 4.08 -27.19 -6.09
CA PRO A 329 4.03 -28.52 -5.48
C PRO A 329 4.44 -28.51 -4.01
N ASP A 330 3.90 -29.45 -3.23
CA ASP A 330 4.34 -29.67 -1.86
C ASP A 330 5.83 -30.06 -1.81
N GLY A 331 6.59 -29.46 -0.90
CA GLY A 331 8.04 -29.65 -0.78
C GLY A 331 8.89 -28.85 -1.78
N GLU A 332 8.32 -28.26 -2.83
CA GLU A 332 9.07 -27.42 -3.78
C GLU A 332 9.50 -26.10 -3.13
N HIS A 333 10.74 -25.66 -3.34
CA HIS A 333 11.26 -24.45 -2.70
C HIS A 333 10.56 -23.20 -3.26
N PRO A 334 9.93 -22.35 -2.43
CA PRO A 334 9.14 -21.21 -2.90
C PRO A 334 9.83 -20.30 -3.92
N ILE A 335 11.06 -19.85 -3.66
CA ILE A 335 11.80 -18.96 -4.58
C ILE A 335 12.27 -19.72 -5.84
N HIS A 336 12.58 -21.02 -5.76
CA HIS A 336 12.85 -21.84 -6.94
C HIS A 336 11.62 -21.97 -7.83
N TRP A 337 10.43 -22.18 -7.25
CA TRP A 337 9.18 -22.25 -8.02
C TRP A 337 8.90 -21.00 -8.84
N LEU A 338 9.23 -19.80 -8.33
CA LEU A 338 9.15 -18.55 -9.08
C LEU A 338 9.98 -18.57 -10.38
N ASN A 339 10.97 -19.44 -10.48
CA ASN A 339 11.94 -19.51 -11.57
C ASN A 339 12.03 -20.91 -12.21
N SER A 340 11.10 -21.81 -11.89
CA SER A 340 11.10 -23.18 -12.39
C SER A 340 10.57 -23.22 -13.82
N ALA A 341 11.27 -23.96 -14.69
CA ALA A 341 10.79 -24.22 -16.05
C ALA A 341 9.52 -25.12 -16.08
N GLU A 342 9.20 -25.78 -14.97
CA GLU A 342 7.99 -26.61 -14.80
C GLU A 342 6.78 -25.80 -14.32
N ASN A 343 6.96 -24.52 -13.98
CA ASN A 343 5.87 -23.67 -13.50
C ASN A 343 4.95 -23.26 -14.67
N PRO A 344 3.67 -23.67 -14.68
CA PRO A 344 2.75 -23.39 -15.78
C PRO A 344 2.38 -21.90 -15.89
N ASN A 345 2.72 -21.08 -14.90
CA ASN A 345 2.51 -19.64 -14.89
C ASN A 345 3.68 -18.85 -15.51
N GLY A 346 4.77 -19.53 -15.90
CA GLY A 346 6.00 -18.94 -16.44
C GLY A 346 7.17 -18.98 -15.44
N MET A 347 8.22 -18.21 -15.73
CA MET A 347 9.42 -18.07 -14.89
C MET A 347 9.79 -16.60 -14.73
N TYR A 348 10.37 -16.21 -13.59
CA TYR A 348 10.75 -14.83 -13.31
C TYR A 348 11.91 -14.35 -14.20
N ALA A 349 12.97 -15.14 -14.28
CA ALA A 349 14.18 -14.87 -15.06
C ALA A 349 14.55 -16.08 -15.93
N THR A 350 15.27 -15.82 -17.03
CA THR A 350 15.76 -16.87 -17.94
C THR A 350 17.03 -17.57 -17.45
N ASP A 351 17.70 -17.02 -16.43
CA ASP A 351 18.79 -17.69 -15.72
C ASP A 351 18.22 -18.74 -14.76
N PRO A 352 18.47 -20.05 -14.96
CA PRO A 352 17.96 -21.11 -14.08
C PRO A 352 18.59 -21.09 -12.67
N THR A 353 19.63 -20.28 -12.44
CA THR A 353 20.28 -20.13 -11.13
C THR A 353 19.89 -18.85 -10.38
N TRP A 354 19.11 -17.95 -11.00
CA TRP A 354 18.64 -16.68 -10.42
C TRP A 354 18.12 -16.82 -8.99
N TRP A 355 17.25 -17.82 -8.77
CA TRP A 355 16.61 -18.08 -7.48
C TRP A 355 17.61 -18.31 -6.34
N ARG A 356 18.81 -18.84 -6.63
CA ARG A 356 19.83 -19.10 -5.60
C ARG A 356 20.37 -17.81 -4.99
N GLY A 357 20.57 -16.80 -5.83
CA GLY A 357 21.01 -15.48 -5.39
C GLY A 357 19.91 -14.76 -4.62
N VAL A 358 18.66 -14.82 -5.10
CA VAL A 358 17.50 -14.28 -4.37
C VAL A 358 17.34 -14.96 -3.01
N THR A 359 17.38 -16.30 -2.93
CA THR A 359 17.36 -17.05 -1.67
C THR A 359 18.51 -16.64 -0.75
N TRP A 360 19.73 -16.44 -1.28
CA TRP A 360 20.87 -16.00 -0.49
C TRP A 360 20.65 -14.62 0.12
N PHE A 361 20.22 -13.64 -0.68
CA PHE A 361 19.91 -12.29 -0.18
C PHE A 361 18.74 -12.31 0.82
N PHE A 362 17.68 -13.06 0.52
CA PHE A 362 16.48 -13.16 1.35
C PHE A 362 16.79 -13.72 2.74
N ASN A 363 17.51 -14.84 2.81
CA ASN A 363 17.90 -15.46 4.07
C ASN A 363 18.90 -14.58 4.85
N SER A 364 19.81 -13.90 4.13
CA SER A 364 20.78 -12.98 4.73
C SER A 364 20.10 -11.76 5.35
N LEU A 365 19.10 -11.20 4.67
CA LEU A 365 18.23 -10.15 5.21
C LEU A 365 17.49 -10.68 6.45
N GLN A 366 16.67 -11.73 6.33
CA GLN A 366 15.89 -12.30 7.46
C GLN A 366 16.70 -12.55 8.74
N THR A 367 17.99 -12.89 8.61
CA THR A 367 18.89 -13.11 9.76
C THR A 367 19.44 -11.81 10.36
N ASN A 368 19.72 -10.80 9.53
CA ASN A 368 20.55 -9.64 9.90
C ASN A 368 19.84 -8.28 9.86
N SER A 369 18.70 -8.15 9.17
CA SER A 369 17.83 -6.98 9.08
C SER A 369 16.68 -7.04 10.08
#